data_AF-H1Z1F9-F1
#
_entry.id   AF-H1Z1F9-F1
#
_cell.length_a   1.000
_cell.length_b   1.000
_cell.length_c   1.000
_cell.angle_alpha   90.00
_cell.angle_beta   90.00
_cell.angle_gamma   90.00
#
_symmetry.space_group_name_H-M   'P 1'
#
loop_
_entity.id
_entity.type
_entity.pdbx_description
1 polymer ?
#
loop_
_entity_poly.entity_id
_entity_poly.type
_entity_poly.pdbx_seq_one_letter_code
_entity_poly.pdbx_strand_id
1 'polypeptide(L)'
;MAETDKGHKLSESQRQFLDQAIARVKDVNGMEKDIKTRMKDVSEDVCKELESWFVNLESLKSQACVEIDMIEHSSVNEWAERRQRVDQYLGDVEREFESGYEILERPVSSRDKWEK
;
A
#
# COMPACT_ATOMS: atom_id res chain seq x y z
N MET A 1 -3.67 -15.60 38.90
CA MET A 1 -4.44 -16.52 38.05
C MET A 1 -4.36 -15.96 36.64
N ALA A 2 -3.78 -16.72 35.70
CA ALA A 2 -3.74 -16.33 34.30
C ALA A 2 -5.15 -16.51 33.74
N GLU A 3 -5.88 -15.41 33.57
CA GLU A 3 -7.11 -15.44 32.78
C GLU A 3 -6.70 -15.75 31.34
N THR A 4 -7.10 -16.94 30.93
CA THR A 4 -6.93 -17.43 29.57
C THR A 4 -7.70 -16.50 28.64
N ASP A 5 -6.92 -15.81 27.81
CA ASP A 5 -7.30 -14.97 26.69
C ASP A 5 -8.39 -15.66 25.86
N LYS A 6 -9.65 -15.36 26.17
CA LYS A 6 -10.78 -15.76 25.33
C LYS A 6 -10.73 -14.84 24.13
N GLY A 7 -10.19 -15.37 23.03
CA GLY A 7 -10.05 -14.69 21.74
C GLY A 7 -11.17 -13.67 21.52
N HIS A 8 -10.78 -12.40 21.48
CA HIS A 8 -11.69 -11.28 21.37
C HIS A 8 -12.51 -11.47 20.09
N LYS A 9 -13.81 -11.74 20.20
CA LYS A 9 -14.65 -11.92 19.02
C LYS A 9 -14.89 -10.53 18.42
N LEU A 10 -14.28 -10.28 17.26
CA LEU A 10 -14.50 -9.06 16.50
C LEU A 10 -15.99 -8.75 16.38
N SER A 11 -16.35 -7.50 16.65
CA SER A 11 -17.68 -6.98 16.33
C SER A 11 -17.94 -7.02 14.83
N GLU A 12 -19.21 -6.94 14.43
CA GLU A 12 -19.60 -6.93 13.01
C GLU A 12 -18.96 -5.77 12.25
N SER A 13 -18.91 -4.58 12.85
CA SER A 13 -18.30 -3.40 12.24
C SER A 13 -16.78 -3.54 12.08
N GLN A 14 -16.10 -4.15 13.06
CA GLN A 14 -14.66 -4.47 12.94
C GLN A 14 -14.40 -5.47 11.81
N ARG A 15 -15.23 -6.52 11.71
CA ARG A 15 -15.11 -7.52 10.64
C ARG A 15 -15.33 -6.90 9.26
N GLN A 16 -16.40 -6.12 9.10
CA GLN A 16 -16.69 -5.45 7.82
C GLN A 16 -15.55 -4.52 7.39
N PHE A 17 -14.96 -3.79 8.34
CA PHE A 17 -13.81 -2.95 8.04
C PHE A 17 -12.57 -3.77 7.69
N LEU A 18 -12.27 -4.86 8.40
CA LEU A 18 -11.16 -5.74 8.05
C LEU A 18 -11.32 -6.30 6.64
N ASP A 19 -12.52 -6.76 6.29
CA ASP A 19 -12.83 -7.25 4.94
C ASP A 19 -12.57 -6.15 3.89
N GLN A 20 -12.95 -4.91 4.17
CA GLN A 20 -12.68 -3.75 3.30
C GLN A 20 -11.19 -3.43 3.20
N ALA A 21 -10.47 -3.43 4.32
CA ALA A 21 -9.04 -3.15 4.37
C ALA A 21 -8.25 -4.22 3.61
N ILE A 22 -8.61 -5.50 3.78
CA ILE A 22 -8.02 -6.63 3.04
C ILE A 22 -8.29 -6.51 1.53
N ALA A 23 -9.51 -6.10 1.14
CA ALA A 23 -9.83 -5.85 -0.25
C ALA A 23 -8.96 -4.72 -0.85
N ARG A 24 -8.80 -3.60 -0.13
CA ARG A 24 -7.92 -2.49 -0.55
C ARG A 24 -6.46 -2.92 -0.66
N VAL A 25 -5.94 -3.73 0.27
CA VAL A 25 -4.58 -4.31 0.17
C VAL A 25 -4.44 -5.16 -1.09
N LYS A 26 -5.48 -5.94 -1.45
CA LYS A 26 -5.49 -6.73 -2.68
C LYS A 26 -5.45 -5.84 -3.93
N ASP A 27 -6.21 -4.75 -3.93
CA ASP A 27 -6.22 -3.78 -5.03
C ASP A 27 -4.84 -3.10 -5.18
N VAL A 28 -4.24 -2.68 -4.06
CA VAL A 28 -2.85 -2.19 -3.99
C VAL A 28 -1.85 -3.17 -4.60
N ASN A 29 -1.93 -4.45 -4.23
CA ASN A 29 -1.06 -5.47 -4.82
C ASN A 29 -1.32 -5.66 -6.32
N GLY A 30 -2.56 -5.44 -6.77
CA GLY A 30 -2.93 -5.42 -8.19
C GLY A 30 -2.26 -4.28 -8.95
N MET A 31 -2.33 -3.05 -8.42
CA MET A 31 -1.68 -1.86 -8.98
C MET A 31 -0.15 -2.02 -9.00
N GLU A 32 0.44 -2.56 -7.93
CA GLU A 32 1.89 -2.87 -7.88
C GLU A 32 2.30 -3.84 -8.99
N LYS A 33 1.51 -4.90 -9.20
CA LYS A 33 1.76 -5.88 -10.27
C LYS A 33 1.63 -5.25 -11.66
N ASP A 34 0.66 -4.36 -11.85
CA ASP A 34 0.46 -3.64 -13.11
C ASP A 34 1.69 -2.75 -13.43
N ILE A 35 2.13 -1.93 -12.48
CA ILE A 35 3.32 -1.09 -12.64
C ILE A 35 4.56 -1.94 -12.92
N LYS A 36 4.80 -3.00 -12.15
CA LYS A 36 5.93 -3.93 -12.38
C LYS A 36 5.88 -4.61 -13.75
N THR A 37 4.68 -4.81 -14.30
CA THR A 37 4.51 -5.36 -15.65
C THR A 37 4.90 -4.32 -16.69
N ARG A 38 4.42 -3.08 -16.54
CA ARG A 38 4.73 -1.95 -17.45
C ARG A 38 6.19 -1.52 -17.39
N MET A 39 6.87 -1.69 -16.25
CA MET A 39 8.31 -1.44 -16.09
C MET A 39 9.20 -2.22 -17.06
N LYS A 40 8.70 -3.32 -17.64
CA LYS A 40 9.46 -4.10 -18.63
C LYS A 40 9.64 -3.37 -19.96
N ASP A 41 8.78 -2.39 -20.23
CA ASP A 41 8.71 -1.69 -21.51
C ASP A 41 9.21 -0.24 -21.42
N VAL A 42 9.70 0.20 -20.24
CA VAL A 42 10.25 1.55 -20.03
C VAL A 42 11.77 1.58 -20.06
N SER A 43 12.35 2.79 -20.11
CA SER A 43 13.81 2.96 -20.08
C SER A 43 14.40 2.57 -18.72
N GLU A 44 15.70 2.25 -18.69
CA GLU A 44 16.42 1.93 -17.45
C GLU A 44 16.35 3.07 -16.42
N ASP A 45 16.37 4.32 -16.86
CA ASP A 45 16.26 5.49 -15.98
C ASP A 45 14.88 5.55 -15.29
N VAL A 46 13.80 5.32 -16.04
CA VAL A 46 12.43 5.26 -15.50
C VAL A 46 12.27 4.04 -14.58
N CYS A 47 12.90 2.91 -14.94
CA CYS A 47 12.90 1.70 -14.12
C CYS A 47 13.54 1.97 -12.74
N LYS A 48 14.71 2.62 -12.70
CA LYS A 48 15.40 3.00 -11.44
C LYS A 48 14.57 3.96 -10.59
N GLU A 49 13.90 4.92 -11.23
CA GLU A 49 13.00 5.84 -10.53
C GLU A 49 11.83 5.08 -9.88
N LEU A 50 11.22 4.15 -10.62
CA LEU A 50 10.14 3.30 -10.11
C LEU A 50 10.61 2.33 -9.01
N GLU A 51 11.82 1.78 -9.11
CA GLU A 51 12.41 0.96 -8.04
C GLU A 51 12.57 1.77 -6.76
N SER A 52 13.05 3.01 -6.84
CA SER A 52 13.16 3.90 -5.68
C SER A 52 11.80 4.28 -5.12
N TRP A 53 10.80 4.50 -5.99
CA TRP A 53 9.42 4.74 -5.56
C TRP A 53 8.83 3.53 -4.83
N PHE A 54 9.06 2.31 -5.33
CA PHE A 54 8.58 1.07 -4.70
C PHE A 54 9.11 0.89 -3.27
N VAL A 55 10.36 1.28 -2.98
CA VAL A 55 10.91 1.21 -1.63
C VAL A 55 10.12 2.08 -0.65
N ASN A 56 9.72 3.28 -1.07
CA ASN A 56 8.90 4.17 -0.23
C ASN A 56 7.49 3.61 -0.04
N LEU A 57 6.89 3.09 -1.11
CA LEU A 57 5.57 2.49 -1.10
C LEU A 57 5.50 1.25 -0.18
N GLU A 58 6.54 0.41 -0.20
CA GLU A 58 6.62 -0.80 0.63
C GLU A 58 6.56 -0.49 2.12
N SER A 59 7.16 0.63 2.54
CA SER A 59 7.09 1.10 3.93
C SER A 59 5.65 1.41 4.35
N LEU A 60 4.92 2.18 3.55
CA LEU A 60 3.51 2.53 3.83
C LEU A 60 2.60 1.30 3.81
N LYS A 61 2.79 0.41 2.84
CA LYS A 61 2.04 -0.86 2.75
C LYS A 61 2.29 -1.74 3.97
N SER A 62 3.55 -1.86 4.40
CA SER A 62 3.93 -2.64 5.58
C SER A 62 3.27 -2.09 6.84
N GLN A 63 3.23 -0.75 7.00
CA GLN A 63 2.55 -0.10 8.11
C GLN A 63 1.03 -0.36 8.09
N ALA A 64 0.39 -0.30 6.92
CA ALA A 64 -1.03 -0.65 6.77
C ALA A 64 -1.31 -2.10 7.17
N CYS A 65 -0.51 -3.06 6.68
CA CYS A 65 -0.67 -4.48 7.01
C CYS A 65 -0.52 -4.75 8.51
N VAL A 66 0.50 -4.16 9.16
CA VAL A 66 0.70 -4.32 10.60
C VAL A 66 -0.51 -3.78 11.38
N GLU A 67 -1.03 -2.61 11.03
CA GLU A 67 -2.21 -2.06 11.72
C GLU A 67 -3.47 -2.91 11.48
N ILE A 68 -3.63 -3.50 10.30
CA ILE A 68 -4.70 -4.47 9.98
C ILE A 68 -4.59 -5.71 10.87
N ASP A 69 -3.40 -6.31 10.96
CA ASP A 69 -3.18 -7.50 11.79
C ASP A 69 -3.43 -7.20 13.27
N MET A 70 -3.05 -6.00 13.73
CA MET A 70 -3.25 -5.60 15.12
C MET A 70 -4.72 -5.30 15.45
N ILE A 71 -5.59 -5.05 14.48
CA ILE A 71 -7.03 -4.88 14.72
C ILE A 71 -7.64 -6.15 15.32
N GLU A 72 -7.21 -7.33 14.87
CA GLU A 72 -7.71 -8.62 15.36
C GLU A 72 -7.48 -8.82 16.86
N HIS A 73 -6.48 -8.14 17.41
CA HIS A 73 -6.05 -8.22 18.81
C HIS A 73 -6.38 -6.95 19.62
N SER A 74 -7.07 -5.99 19.01
CA SER A 74 -7.30 -4.68 19.62
C SER A 74 -8.52 -4.65 20.53
N SER A 75 -8.41 -3.95 21.66
CA SER A 75 -9.57 -3.57 22.46
C SER A 75 -10.45 -2.54 21.73
N VAL A 76 -11.68 -2.34 22.20
CA VAL A 76 -12.65 -1.39 21.60
C VAL A 76 -12.11 0.05 21.51
N ASN A 77 -11.27 0.47 22.45
CA ASN A 77 -10.69 1.83 22.44
C ASN A 77 -9.54 1.93 21.43
N GLU A 78 -8.68 0.91 21.36
CA GLU A 78 -7.56 0.86 20.40
C GLU A 78 -8.07 0.70 18.96
N TRP A 79 -9.21 0.05 18.78
CA TRP A 79 -9.86 -0.14 17.50
C TRP A 79 -10.07 1.18 16.73
N ALA A 80 -10.60 2.22 17.38
CA ALA A 80 -10.91 3.48 16.70
C ALA A 80 -9.64 4.16 16.15
N GLU A 81 -8.57 4.17 16.93
CA GLU A 81 -7.29 4.74 16.52
C GLU A 81 -6.63 3.90 15.42
N ARG A 82 -6.68 2.57 15.53
CA ARG A 82 -6.14 1.65 14.52
C ARG A 82 -6.86 1.79 13.20
N ARG A 83 -8.19 1.84 13.23
CA ARG A 83 -9.02 2.07 12.04
C ARG A 83 -8.57 3.33 11.31
N GLN A 84 -8.41 4.44 12.04
CA GLN A 84 -7.94 5.70 11.46
C GLN A 84 -6.55 5.57 10.83
N ARG A 85 -5.61 4.86 11.49
CA ARG A 85 -4.26 4.63 10.94
C ARG A 85 -4.29 3.75 9.69
N VAL A 86 -5.08 2.68 9.67
CA VAL A 86 -5.27 1.83 8.47
C VAL A 86 -5.83 2.65 7.32
N ASP A 87 -6.89 3.45 7.56
CA ASP A 87 -7.47 4.29 6.53
C ASP A 87 -6.47 5.32 5.99
N GLN A 88 -5.66 5.91 6.88
CA GLN A 88 -4.60 6.85 6.50
C GLN A 88 -3.53 6.16 5.64
N TYR A 89 -2.93 5.07 6.10
CA TYR A 89 -1.86 4.40 5.36
C TYR A 89 -2.34 3.84 4.04
N LEU A 90 -3.52 3.20 3.98
CA LEU A 90 -4.06 2.72 2.70
C LEU A 90 -4.39 3.88 1.76
N GLY A 91 -4.93 4.99 2.27
CA GLY A 91 -5.19 6.18 1.45
C GLY A 91 -3.91 6.83 0.92
N ASP A 92 -2.85 6.86 1.72
CA ASP A 92 -1.55 7.37 1.29
C ASP A 92 -0.91 6.44 0.25
N VAL A 93 -0.99 5.12 0.44
CA VAL A 93 -0.53 4.13 -0.55
C VAL A 93 -1.27 4.31 -1.88
N GLU A 94 -2.60 4.39 -1.83
CA GLU A 94 -3.44 4.60 -3.02
C GLU A 94 -3.08 5.90 -3.76
N ARG A 95 -2.82 6.98 -3.03
CA ARG A 95 -2.36 8.25 -3.62
C ARG A 95 -0.97 8.12 -4.23
N GLU A 96 -0.05 7.40 -3.59
CA GLU A 96 1.28 7.18 -4.15
C GLU A 96 1.26 6.36 -5.44
N PHE A 97 0.21 5.56 -5.71
CA PHE A 97 0.06 4.94 -7.02
C PHE A 97 -0.18 5.95 -8.14
N GLU A 98 -0.82 7.09 -7.86
CA GLU A 98 -0.94 8.17 -8.84
C GLU A 98 0.45 8.66 -9.29
N SER A 99 1.38 8.86 -8.33
CA SER A 99 2.75 9.28 -8.63
C SER A 99 3.53 8.19 -9.39
N GLY A 100 3.33 6.91 -9.05
CA GLY A 100 3.91 5.78 -9.78
C GLY A 100 3.45 5.71 -11.25
N TYR A 101 2.17 5.95 -11.50
CA TYR A 101 1.63 6.02 -12.86
C TYR A 101 2.13 7.24 -13.63
N GLU A 102 2.28 8.40 -12.97
CA GLU A 102 2.89 9.58 -13.59
C GLU A 102 4.33 9.28 -14.05
N ILE A 103 5.13 8.57 -13.25
CA ILE A 103 6.50 8.19 -13.64
C ILE A 103 6.48 7.29 -14.90
N LEU A 104 5.55 6.34 -14.98
CA LEU A 104 5.39 5.46 -16.15
C LEU A 104 4.98 6.21 -17.43
N GLU A 105 4.22 7.29 -17.28
CA GLU A 105 3.67 8.06 -18.41
C GLU A 105 4.57 9.21 -18.86
N ARG A 106 5.68 9.46 -18.14
CA ARG A 106 6.63 10.50 -18.53
C ARG A 106 7.18 10.22 -19.93
N PRO A 107 7.14 11.20 -20.84
CA PRO A 107 7.75 11.04 -22.15
C PRO A 107 9.24 10.80 -21.96
N VAL A 108 9.76 9.74 -22.59
CA VAL A 108 11.20 9.46 -22.63
C VAL A 108 11.84 10.66 -23.30
N SER A 109 12.41 11.57 -22.52
CA SER A 109 13.05 12.75 -23.06
C SER A 109 14.18 12.28 -23.95
N SER A 110 13.99 12.39 -25.27
CA SER A 110 14.89 11.89 -26.29
C SER A 110 16.27 12.50 -26.07
N ARG A 111 17.16 11.75 -25.42
CA ARG A 111 18.56 12.13 -25.21
C ARG A 111 19.38 11.79 -26.45
N ASP A 112 18.80 12.06 -27.61
CA ASP A 112 19.30 11.78 -28.96
C ASP A 112 19.27 13.07 -29.81
N LYS A 113 19.75 14.17 -29.23
CA LYS A 113 19.91 15.45 -29.95
C LYS A 113 21.30 16.08 -29.80
N TRP A 114 22.31 15.29 -29.45
CA TRP A 114 23.71 15.76 -29.38
C TRP A 114 24.69 14.87 -30.14
N GLU A 115 24.23 14.22 -31.22
CA GLU A 115 25.12 13.80 -32.30
C GLU A 115 25.03 14.82 -33.45
N LYS A 116 25.79 15.92 -33.34
CA LYS A 116 26.35 16.67 -34.49
C LYS A 116 27.62 17.39 -34.08
#